data_AF-A0A0E3QMY5-F1
#
_entry.id   AF-A0A0E3QMY5-F1
#
_cell.length_a   1.000
_cell.length_b   1.000
_cell.length_c   1.000
_cell.angle_alpha   90.00
_cell.angle_beta   90.00
_cell.angle_gamma   90.00
#
_symmetry.space_group_name_H-M   'P 1'
#
loop_
_entity.id
_entity.type
_entity.pdbx_description
1 polymer ?
#
loop_
_entity_poly.entity_id
_entity_poly.type
_entity_poly.pdbx_seq_one_letter_code
_entity_poly.pdbx_strand_id
1 'polypeptide(L)'
;MSKNRPIKFRILELFLDGNEHWNYEIVSKIQEEYGMKSNFQRDSINFDIIELASGGMLKDIEQKVDDDGIYKKGFLLHKYTITDFGRVRGSDACFRYV
;
A
#
# COMPACT_ATOMS: atom_id res chain seq x y z
N MET A 1 -7.20 22.93 1.76
CA MET A 1 -6.58 21.61 1.98
C MET A 1 -7.51 20.58 1.37
N SER A 2 -7.21 20.00 0.21
CA SER A 2 -8.06 18.92 -0.30
C SER A 2 -8.10 17.82 0.76
N LYS A 3 -9.28 17.50 1.29
CA LYS A 3 -9.48 16.42 2.26
C LYS A 3 -8.72 15.19 1.77
N ASN A 4 -7.80 14.68 2.58
CA ASN A 4 -7.03 13.49 2.23
C ASN A 4 -7.98 12.39 1.73
N ARG A 5 -7.60 11.73 0.63
CA ARG A 5 -8.39 10.64 0.05
C ARG A 5 -8.48 9.50 1.08
N PRO A 6 -9.52 8.66 1.05
CA PRO A 6 -9.50 7.43 1.85
C PRO A 6 -8.22 6.62 1.57
N ILE A 7 -7.57 6.11 2.63
CA ILE A 7 -6.22 5.52 2.57
C ILE A 7 -6.14 4.39 1.54
N LYS A 8 -7.12 3.47 1.49
CA LYS A 8 -7.16 2.38 0.50
C LYS A 8 -7.10 2.88 -0.95
N PHE A 9 -7.79 3.98 -1.27
CA PHE A 9 -7.72 4.56 -2.61
C PHE A 9 -6.35 5.18 -2.88
N ARG A 10 -5.75 5.84 -1.89
CA ARG A 10 -4.40 6.38 -2.04
C ARG A 10 -3.35 5.29 -2.21
N ILE A 11 -3.44 4.20 -1.46
CA ILE A 11 -2.58 3.01 -1.64
C ILE A 11 -2.74 2.48 -3.07
N LEU A 12 -3.97 2.26 -3.53
CA LEU A 12 -4.21 1.73 -4.88
C LEU A 12 -3.66 2.67 -5.96
N GLU A 13 -3.78 3.99 -5.76
CA GLU A 13 -3.19 4.99 -6.66
C GLU A 13 -1.65 4.93 -6.70
N LEU A 14 -0.98 4.69 -5.57
CA LEU A 14 0.48 4.52 -5.55
C LEU A 14 0.92 3.34 -6.43
N PHE A 15 0.15 2.26 -6.43
CA PHE A 15 0.40 1.08 -7.27
C PHE A 15 0.00 1.25 -8.75
N LEU A 16 -0.70 2.33 -9.13
CA LEU A 16 -1.03 2.61 -10.54
C LEU A 16 0.18 3.07 -11.37
N ASP A 17 1.35 3.22 -10.77
CA ASP A 17 2.61 3.42 -11.48
C ASP A 17 3.11 2.16 -12.21
N GLY A 18 2.53 1.00 -11.86
CA GLY A 18 2.87 -0.30 -12.44
C GLY A 18 4.14 -0.93 -11.88
N ASN A 19 4.82 -0.26 -10.93
CA ASN A 19 6.01 -0.77 -10.29
C ASN A 19 5.66 -1.74 -9.17
N GLU A 20 6.67 -2.50 -8.75
CA GLU A 20 6.60 -3.36 -7.57
C GLU A 20 7.00 -2.56 -6.34
N HIS A 21 6.27 -2.70 -5.25
CA HIS A 21 6.57 -2.01 -4.00
C HIS A 21 6.52 -2.97 -2.83
N TRP A 22 7.50 -2.87 -1.94
CA TRP A 22 7.42 -3.52 -0.64
C TRP A 22 6.37 -2.83 0.22
N ASN A 23 5.68 -3.60 1.05
CA ASN A 23 4.66 -3.08 1.95
C ASN A 23 5.16 -1.91 2.83
N TYR A 24 6.40 -1.99 3.33
CA TYR A 24 6.97 -0.94 4.17
C TYR A 24 7.15 0.40 3.44
N GLU A 25 7.43 0.39 2.13
CA GLU A 25 7.60 1.61 1.32
C GLU A 25 6.27 2.38 1.23
N ILE A 26 5.19 1.64 0.97
CA ILE A 26 3.83 2.20 0.92
C ILE A 26 3.40 2.65 2.31
N VAL A 27 3.61 1.84 3.35
CA VAL A 27 3.22 2.18 4.71
C VAL A 27 3.91 3.47 5.17
N SER A 28 5.24 3.57 5.01
CA SER A 28 6.00 4.77 5.37
C SER A 28 5.50 6.02 4.64
N LYS A 29 5.20 5.90 3.34
CA LYS A 29 4.68 7.01 2.54
C LYS A 29 3.31 7.48 3.01
N ILE A 30 2.38 6.55 3.28
CA ILE A 30 1.06 6.90 3.81
C ILE A 30 1.18 7.49 5.23
N GLN A 31 2.06 6.96 6.07
CA GLN A 31 2.27 7.51 7.41
C GLN A 31 2.70 8.99 7.36
N GLU A 32 3.62 9.32 6.47
CA GLU A 32 4.07 10.68 6.23
C GLU A 32 2.94 11.56 5.67
N GLU A 33 2.28 11.14 4.58
CA GLU A 33 1.23 11.90 3.91
C GLU A 33 0.01 12.18 4.82
N TYR A 34 -0.30 11.29 5.76
CA TYR A 34 -1.50 11.36 6.62
C TYR A 34 -1.17 11.76 8.08
N GLY A 35 0.11 12.01 8.40
CA GLY A 35 0.53 12.38 9.75
C GLY A 35 0.31 11.28 10.80
N MET A 36 0.37 10.02 10.39
CA MET A 36 0.13 8.84 11.23
C MET A 36 1.44 8.36 11.87
N LYS A 37 1.56 8.46 13.19
CA LYS A 37 2.83 8.29 13.91
C LYS A 37 2.89 7.08 14.85
N SER A 38 1.79 6.36 15.04
CA SER A 38 1.75 5.22 15.98
C SER A 38 1.95 3.88 15.29
N ASN A 39 2.42 2.88 16.04
CA ASN A 39 2.53 1.49 15.57
C ASN A 39 1.17 0.93 15.14
N PHE A 40 0.11 1.24 15.88
CA PHE A 40 -1.25 0.82 15.52
C PHE A 40 -1.66 1.37 14.14
N GLN A 41 -1.36 2.64 13.88
CA GLN A 41 -1.66 3.28 12.62
C GLN A 41 -0.84 2.70 11.46
N ARG A 42 0.46 2.47 11.68
CA ARG A 42 1.33 1.74 10.74
C ARG A 42 0.73 0.37 10.37
N ASP A 43 0.37 -0.41 11.38
CA ASP A 43 -0.14 -1.77 11.20
C ASP A 43 -1.53 -1.77 10.54
N SER A 44 -2.35 -0.73 10.76
CA SER A 44 -3.63 -0.52 10.09
C SER A 44 -3.44 -0.26 8.59
N ILE A 45 -2.44 0.53 8.18
CA ILE A 45 -2.12 0.75 6.76
C ILE A 45 -1.63 -0.57 6.12
N ASN A 46 -0.80 -1.34 6.81
CA ASN A 46 -0.37 -2.65 6.31
C ASN A 46 -1.56 -3.62 6.15
N PHE A 47 -2.55 -3.55 7.05
CA PHE A 47 -3.78 -4.30 6.92
C PHE A 47 -4.60 -3.87 5.70
N ASP A 48 -4.69 -2.57 5.42
CA ASP A 48 -5.33 -2.07 4.19
C ASP A 48 -4.68 -2.64 2.91
N ILE A 49 -3.35 -2.77 2.88
CA ILE A 49 -2.63 -3.40 1.74
C ILE A 49 -3.03 -4.88 1.60
N ILE A 50 -3.10 -5.62 2.71
CA ILE A 50 -3.52 -7.03 2.72
C ILE A 50 -4.97 -7.17 2.24
N GLU A 51 -5.87 -6.26 2.62
CA GLU A 51 -7.25 -6.27 2.13
C GLU A 51 -7.34 -6.00 0.63
N LEU A 52 -6.54 -5.07 0.10
CA LEU A 52 -6.46 -4.82 -1.35
C LEU A 52 -5.92 -6.03 -2.11
N ALA A 53 -4.92 -6.73 -1.56
CA ALA A 53 -4.43 -7.99 -2.12
C ALA A 53 -5.50 -9.11 -2.06
N SER A 54 -6.18 -9.24 -0.92
CA SER A 54 -7.26 -10.22 -0.71
C SER A 54 -8.46 -9.96 -1.64
N GLY A 55 -8.73 -8.69 -1.95
CA GLY A 55 -9.73 -8.27 -2.94
C GLY A 55 -9.28 -8.41 -4.40
N GLY A 56 -8.08 -8.95 -4.66
CA GLY A 56 -7.55 -9.20 -6.00
C GLY A 56 -7.01 -7.96 -6.72
N MET A 57 -6.91 -6.81 -6.05
CA MET A 57 -6.39 -5.57 -6.65
C MET A 57 -4.87 -5.56 -6.68
N LEU A 58 -4.23 -6.15 -5.68
CA LEU A 58 -2.79 -6.35 -5.61
C LEU A 58 -2.46 -7.84 -5.65
N LYS A 59 -1.26 -8.17 -6.13
CA LYS A 59 -0.71 -9.52 -6.11
C LYS A 59 0.59 -9.51 -5.32
N ASP A 60 0.69 -10.40 -4.34
CA ASP A 60 1.94 -10.70 -3.67
C ASP A 60 2.85 -11.49 -4.63
N ILE A 61 4.07 -11.01 -4.83
CA ILE A 61 5.03 -11.57 -5.79
C ILE A 61 6.33 -12.03 -5.12
N GLU A 62 6.64 -11.55 -3.92
CA GLU A 62 7.88 -11.87 -3.22
C GLU A 62 7.70 -11.65 -1.72
N GLN A 63 8.31 -12.52 -0.93
CA GLN A 63 8.30 -12.44 0.53
C GLN A 63 9.71 -12.59 1.09
N LYS A 64 10.04 -11.82 2.13
CA LYS A 64 11.32 -11.94 2.85
C LYS A 64 11.18 -11.60 4.32
N VAL A 65 12.00 -12.19 5.18
CA VAL A 65 12.08 -11.78 6.59
C VAL A 65 12.86 -10.48 6.70
N ASP A 66 12.40 -9.55 7.54
CA ASP A 66 13.07 -8.30 7.85
C ASP A 66 14.18 -8.53 8.90
N ASP A 67 15.30 -9.09 8.47
CA ASP A 67 16.43 -9.39 9.36
C ASP A 67 17.11 -8.12 9.91
N ASP A 68 17.15 -7.06 9.09
CA ASP A 68 17.80 -5.79 9.40
C ASP A 68 16.90 -4.84 10.22
N GLY A 69 15.58 -5.12 10.28
CA GLY A 69 14.63 -4.31 11.03
C GLY A 69 14.28 -2.97 10.36
N ILE A 70 14.26 -2.95 9.02
CA ILE A 70 13.89 -1.79 8.21
C ILE A 70 12.46 -1.32 8.53
N TYR A 71 11.56 -2.28 8.77
CA TYR A 71 10.15 -2.04 9.09
C TYR A 71 9.81 -2.51 10.51
N LYS A 72 10.12 -3.78 10.80
CA LYS A 72 9.97 -4.44 12.09
C LYS A 72 10.81 -5.72 12.07
N LYS A 73 11.89 -5.75 12.85
CA LYS A 73 12.81 -6.88 12.88
C LYS A 73 12.08 -8.23 13.07
N GLY A 74 12.37 -9.19 12.21
CA GLY A 74 11.75 -10.52 12.19
C GLY A 74 10.33 -10.58 11.59
N PHE A 75 9.82 -9.47 11.05
CA PHE A 75 8.53 -9.44 10.36
C PHE A 75 8.65 -9.97 8.93
N LEU A 76 7.58 -10.57 8.41
CA LEU A 76 7.53 -10.99 7.00
C LEU A 76 7.14 -9.81 6.13
N LEU A 77 8.07 -9.34 5.30
CA LEU A 77 7.83 -8.31 4.29
C LEU A 77 7.24 -8.95 3.05
N HIS A 78 6.33 -8.22 2.42
CA HIS A 78 5.64 -8.64 1.22
C HIS A 78 5.85 -7.59 0.13
N LYS A 79 6.19 -8.03 -1.07
CA LYS A 79 6.29 -7.19 -2.25
C LYS A 79 5.05 -7.39 -3.10
N TYR A 80 4.43 -6.28 -3.46
CA TYR A 80 3.19 -6.28 -4.21
C TYR A 80 3.36 -5.63 -5.57
N THR A 81 2.56 -6.08 -6.53
CA THR A 81 2.32 -5.40 -7.81
C THR A 81 0.82 -5.28 -8.05
N ILE A 82 0.40 -4.31 -8.86
CA ILE A 82 -1.00 -4.13 -9.22
C ILE A 82 -1.44 -5.15 -10.28
N THR A 83 -2.64 -5.71 -10.10
CA THR A 83 -3.26 -6.61 -11.09
C THR A 83 -3.98 -5.81 -12.18
N ASP A 84 -4.38 -6.47 -13.27
CA ASP A 84 -5.27 -5.84 -14.26
C ASP A 84 -6.61 -5.41 -13.64
N PHE A 85 -7.15 -6.24 -12.75
CA PHE A 85 -8.35 -5.91 -11.98
C PHE A 85 -8.14 -4.66 -11.11
N GLY A 86 -7.01 -4.59 -10.41
CA GLY A 86 -6.61 -3.44 -9.60
C GLY A 86 -6.44 -2.18 -10.42
N ARG A 87 -5.85 -2.27 -11.63
CA ARG A 87 -5.70 -1.14 -12.56
C ARG A 87 -7.06 -0.56 -12.97
N VAL A 88 -8.01 -1.41 -13.32
CA VAL A 88 -9.37 -0.98 -13.68
C VAL A 88 -10.03 -0.30 -12.49
N ARG A 89 -10.10 -0.97 -11.33
CA ARG A 89 -10.74 -0.43 -10.12
C ARG A 89 -10.07 0.85 -9.61
N GLY A 90 -8.74 0.91 -9.68
CA GLY A 90 -7.96 2.07 -9.29
C GLY A 90 -8.21 3.26 -10.20
N SER A 91 -8.31 3.04 -11.51
CA SER A 91 -8.61 4.12 -12.47
C SER A 91 -10.04 4.64 -12.33
N ASP A 92 -11.01 3.77 -12.06
CA ASP A 92 -12.41 4.15 -11.82
C ASP A 92 -12.56 4.97 -10.52
N ALA A 93 -11.86 4.55 -9.45
CA ALA A 93 -11.98 5.17 -8.13
C ALA A 93 -11.07 6.40 -7.94
N CYS A 94 -9.91 6.42 -8.58
CA CYS A 94 -8.93 7.49 -8.48
C CYS A 94 -9.05 8.35 -9.73
N PHE A 95 -9.99 9.29 -9.74
CA PHE A 95 -10.09 10.30 -10.81
C PHE A 95 -8.73 10.97 -11.00
N ARG A 96 -8.00 10.58 -12.05
CA ARG A 96 -6.90 11.39 -12.57
C ARG A 96 -7.58 12.61 -13.18
N TYR A 97 -7.40 13.78 -12.56
CA TYR A 97 -7.71 15.03 -13.25
C TYR A 97 -6.93 15.02 -14.56
N VAL A 98 -7.65 14.88 -15.67
CA VAL A 98 -7.13 15.05 -17.02
C VAL A 98 -6.93 16.53 -17.28
#